data_AF-A0A2L0ELP8-F1
#
_entry.id   AF-A0A2L0ELP8-F1
#
_cell.length_a   1.000
_cell.length_b   1.000
_cell.length_c   1.000
_cell.angle_alpha   90.00
_cell.angle_beta   90.00
_cell.angle_gamma   90.00
#
_symmetry.space_group_name_H-M   'P 1'
#
loop_
_entity.id
_entity.type
_entity.pdbx_description
1 polymer ?
#
loop_
_entity_poly.entity_id
_entity_poly.type
_entity_poly.pdbx_seq_one_letter_code
_entity_poly.pdbx_strand_id
1 'polypeptide(L)'
;MNAEKSLGKDVEARVAAWIAAVGRVPPGGFTPVERAEDLPPQARADSFFWCDTIFRSETNPHNEALGARHALHAATADTPDLVRHEYAAGGLDLTVTEGRNFVLVQVDRSSVDILSLCGPDRVAAVRRVADAIFNPGGAYTLDPAVPVACPPPGMTPELDEGTGFSSNPGVDPDLLACWRDRTECGVLGGRLYFLCYKKSSQRAGYANASQWFDDGSSRVA
;
A
#
# COMPACT_ATOMS: atom_id res chain seq x y z
N MET A 1 11.02 11.25 29.70
CA MET A 1 10.41 11.88 28.51
C MET A 1 10.71 10.92 27.36
N ASN A 2 9.67 10.28 26.84
CA ASN A 2 9.67 8.84 26.57
C ASN A 2 10.05 8.47 25.13
N ALA A 3 10.96 7.52 24.95
CA ALA A 3 11.38 6.97 23.66
C ALA A 3 10.19 6.51 22.78
N GLU A 4 9.13 5.97 23.40
CA GLU A 4 7.89 5.56 22.73
C GLU A 4 7.19 6.73 22.00
N LYS A 5 7.20 7.94 22.59
CA LYS A 5 6.63 9.13 21.96
C LYS A 5 7.50 9.68 20.82
N SER A 6 8.80 9.37 20.82
CA SER A 6 9.70 9.73 19.71
C SER A 6 9.48 8.78 18.54
N LEU A 7 9.46 7.47 18.81
CA LEU A 7 9.26 6.43 17.80
C LEU A 7 7.93 6.61 17.03
N GLY A 8 6.84 6.90 17.75
CA GLY A 8 5.54 7.14 17.11
C GLY A 8 5.55 8.32 16.11
N LYS A 9 6.25 9.42 16.46
CA LYS A 9 6.37 10.59 15.57
C LYS A 9 7.21 10.30 14.33
N ASP A 10 8.26 9.50 14.46
CA ASP A 10 9.12 9.13 13.33
C ASP A 10 8.38 8.23 12.34
N VAL A 11 7.53 7.31 12.84
CA VAL A 11 6.65 6.48 12.03
C VAL A 11 5.63 7.32 11.27
N GLU A 12 4.92 8.22 11.95
CA GLU A 12 3.93 9.11 11.33
C GLU A 12 4.55 10.00 10.25
N ALA A 13 5.72 10.60 10.54
CA ALA A 13 6.44 11.42 9.58
C ALA A 13 6.86 10.62 8.32
N ARG A 14 7.27 9.37 8.50
CA ARG A 14 7.62 8.47 7.38
C ARG A 14 6.42 8.07 6.54
N VAL A 15 5.31 7.70 7.17
CA VAL A 15 4.05 7.39 6.48
C VAL A 15 3.61 8.59 5.65
N ALA A 16 3.61 9.78 6.26
CA ALA A 16 3.31 11.03 5.57
C ALA A 16 4.28 11.29 4.41
N ALA A 17 5.58 11.00 4.58
CA ALA A 17 6.59 11.17 3.53
C ALA A 17 6.35 10.25 2.33
N TRP A 18 5.96 8.99 2.53
CA TRP A 18 5.64 8.08 1.42
C TRP A 18 4.35 8.48 0.70
N ILE A 19 3.31 8.81 1.45
CA ILE A 19 2.05 9.30 0.87
C ILE A 19 2.31 10.58 0.07
N ALA A 20 3.07 11.51 0.62
CA ALA A 20 3.46 12.74 -0.07
C ALA A 20 4.32 12.45 -1.30
N ALA A 21 5.23 11.48 -1.25
CA ALA A 21 6.07 11.10 -2.39
C ALA A 21 5.23 10.58 -3.56
N VAL A 22 4.21 9.75 -3.30
CA VAL A 22 3.24 9.34 -4.32
C VAL A 22 2.46 10.55 -4.85
N GLY A 23 1.97 11.42 -3.95
CA GLY A 23 1.22 12.61 -4.33
C GLY A 23 2.01 13.66 -5.12
N ARG A 24 3.35 13.64 -5.05
CA ARG A 24 4.23 14.51 -5.87
C ARG A 24 4.33 14.07 -7.32
N VAL A 25 4.02 12.81 -7.64
CA VAL A 25 4.03 12.34 -9.03
C VAL A 25 2.71 12.73 -9.69
N PRO A 26 2.71 13.66 -10.67
CA PRO A 26 1.49 14.05 -11.35
C PRO A 26 0.90 12.86 -12.13
N PRO A 27 -0.40 12.86 -12.48
CA PRO A 27 -1.01 11.78 -13.24
C PRO A 27 -0.27 11.42 -14.55
N GLY A 28 0.27 12.43 -15.26
CA GLY A 28 1.08 12.26 -16.46
C GLY A 28 2.56 11.98 -16.23
N GLY A 29 3.00 11.86 -14.96
CA GLY A 29 4.36 11.49 -14.58
C GLY A 29 4.63 9.98 -14.63
N PHE A 30 3.60 9.19 -14.95
CA PHE A 30 3.70 7.75 -15.13
C PHE A 30 3.71 7.38 -16.61
N THR A 31 4.69 6.58 -17.01
CA THR A 31 4.80 5.98 -18.34
C THR A 31 3.99 4.69 -18.39
N PRO A 32 3.01 4.55 -19.30
CA PRO A 32 2.26 3.31 -19.46
C PRO A 32 3.17 2.13 -19.77
N VAL A 33 2.80 0.96 -19.25
CA VAL A 33 3.47 -0.32 -19.50
C VAL A 33 2.43 -1.25 -20.14
N GLU A 34 2.74 -1.78 -21.33
CA GLU A 34 1.77 -2.59 -22.08
C GLU A 34 1.41 -3.88 -21.35
N ARG A 35 2.40 -4.53 -20.74
CA ARG A 35 2.20 -5.77 -19.99
C ARG A 35 3.05 -5.79 -18.72
N ALA A 36 2.60 -6.47 -17.67
CA ALA A 36 3.36 -6.58 -16.43
C ALA A 36 4.77 -7.16 -16.65
N GLU A 37 4.96 -7.99 -17.69
CA GLU A 37 6.26 -8.56 -18.06
C GLU A 37 7.28 -7.51 -18.50
N ASP A 38 6.82 -6.35 -18.97
CA ASP A 38 7.67 -5.28 -19.51
C ASP A 38 8.20 -4.35 -18.39
N LEU A 39 7.80 -4.58 -17.13
CA LEU A 39 8.43 -3.96 -15.96
C LEU A 39 9.89 -4.43 -15.80
N PRO A 40 10.78 -3.59 -15.23
CA PRO A 40 12.13 -4.00 -14.87
C PRO A 40 12.13 -5.32 -14.07
N PRO A 41 12.97 -6.32 -14.41
CA PRO A 41 12.83 -7.69 -13.88
C PRO A 41 12.78 -7.77 -12.35
N GLN A 42 13.58 -6.95 -11.66
CA GLN A 42 13.59 -6.89 -10.20
C GLN A 42 12.28 -6.31 -9.64
N ALA A 43 11.80 -5.20 -10.21
CA ALA A 43 10.54 -4.58 -9.80
C ALA A 43 9.35 -5.50 -10.09
N ARG A 44 9.35 -6.18 -11.24
CA ARG A 44 8.33 -7.17 -11.58
C ARG A 44 8.28 -8.32 -10.57
N ALA A 45 9.42 -8.92 -10.26
CA ALA A 45 9.48 -10.04 -9.31
C ALA A 45 9.03 -9.62 -7.90
N ASP A 46 9.46 -8.43 -7.45
CA ASP A 46 9.05 -7.89 -6.15
C ASP A 46 7.56 -7.54 -6.12
N SER A 47 7.05 -6.84 -7.13
CA SER A 47 5.63 -6.49 -7.28
C SER A 47 4.75 -7.74 -7.28
N PHE A 48 5.10 -8.77 -8.06
CA PHE A 48 4.35 -10.02 -8.11
C PHE A 48 4.30 -10.70 -6.73
N PHE A 49 5.45 -10.85 -6.07
CA PHE A 49 5.54 -11.47 -4.76
C PHE A 49 4.70 -10.73 -3.70
N TRP A 50 4.81 -9.40 -3.64
CA TRP A 50 4.07 -8.61 -2.65
C TRP A 50 2.59 -8.55 -2.93
N CYS A 51 2.20 -8.42 -4.19
CA CYS A 51 0.79 -8.41 -4.55
C CYS A 51 0.13 -9.76 -4.26
N ASP A 52 0.80 -10.89 -4.56
CA ASP A 52 0.31 -12.23 -4.21
C ASP A 52 0.21 -12.44 -2.69
N THR A 53 1.14 -11.85 -1.95
CA THR A 53 1.18 -11.93 -0.49
C THR A 53 0.09 -11.07 0.18
N ILE A 54 -0.23 -9.90 -0.38
CA ILE A 54 -1.11 -8.89 0.25
C ILE A 54 -2.56 -9.03 -0.21
N PHE A 55 -2.80 -9.22 -1.50
CA PHE A 55 -4.14 -9.20 -2.09
C PHE A 55 -4.74 -10.60 -2.17
N ARG A 56 -6.06 -10.66 -2.15
CA ARG A 56 -6.77 -11.87 -2.58
C ARG A 56 -6.54 -12.12 -4.06
N SER A 57 -6.67 -13.36 -4.51
CA SER A 57 -6.58 -13.71 -5.94
C SER A 57 -7.54 -12.88 -6.81
N GLU A 58 -8.73 -12.56 -6.30
CA GLU A 58 -9.78 -11.83 -7.02
C GLU A 58 -9.51 -10.32 -7.10
N THR A 59 -8.57 -9.80 -6.32
CA THR A 59 -8.23 -8.37 -6.25
C THR A 59 -6.75 -8.10 -6.52
N ASN A 60 -5.96 -9.12 -6.83
CA ASN A 60 -4.54 -9.00 -7.14
C ASN A 60 -4.36 -8.37 -8.54
N PRO A 61 -3.61 -7.25 -8.67
CA PRO A 61 -3.43 -6.58 -9.97
C PRO A 61 -2.69 -7.41 -11.03
N HIS A 62 -2.06 -8.53 -10.66
CA HIS A 62 -1.42 -9.47 -11.59
C HIS A 62 -2.37 -10.59 -12.06
N ASN A 63 -3.62 -10.59 -11.61
CA ASN A 63 -4.64 -11.47 -12.17
C ASN A 63 -5.08 -10.93 -13.54
N GLU A 64 -4.69 -11.64 -14.61
CA GLU A 64 -4.98 -11.25 -16.01
C GLU A 64 -6.47 -11.01 -16.27
N ALA A 65 -7.37 -11.71 -15.57
CA ALA A 65 -8.81 -11.54 -15.73
C ALA A 65 -9.33 -10.15 -15.31
N LEU A 66 -8.56 -9.41 -14.50
CA LEU A 66 -8.89 -8.06 -14.07
C LEU A 66 -8.48 -6.98 -15.08
N GLY A 67 -7.63 -7.33 -16.06
CA GLY A 67 -7.19 -6.39 -17.11
C GLY A 67 -6.56 -5.11 -16.56
N ALA A 68 -5.72 -5.24 -15.52
CA ALA A 68 -5.11 -4.07 -14.88
C ALA A 68 -4.24 -3.26 -15.85
N ARG A 69 -4.37 -1.94 -15.79
CA ARG A 69 -3.48 -1.04 -16.52
C ARG A 69 -2.27 -0.74 -15.66
N HIS A 70 -1.09 -0.98 -16.22
CA HIS A 70 0.18 -0.79 -15.54
C HIS A 70 0.85 0.49 -16.03
N ALA A 71 1.52 1.18 -15.12
CA ALA A 71 2.38 2.30 -15.46
C ALA A 71 3.54 2.37 -14.47
N LEU A 72 4.68 2.91 -14.88
CA LEU A 72 5.83 3.12 -14.02
C LEU A 72 6.22 4.59 -13.98
N HIS A 73 6.83 5.00 -12.88
CA HIS A 73 7.46 6.30 -12.74
C HIS A 73 8.90 6.07 -12.30
N ALA A 74 9.85 6.41 -13.16
CA ALA A 74 11.27 6.39 -12.81
C ALA A 74 11.60 7.55 -11.86
N ALA A 75 12.43 7.27 -10.87
CA ALA A 75 12.81 8.23 -9.84
C ALA A 75 13.38 9.53 -10.43
N THR A 76 13.07 10.64 -9.76
CA THR A 76 13.67 11.96 -10.02
C THR A 76 14.47 12.41 -8.80
N ALA A 77 14.91 13.67 -8.78
CA ALA A 77 15.49 14.27 -7.58
C ALA A 77 14.51 14.30 -6.39
N ASP A 78 13.20 14.36 -6.67
CA ASP A 78 12.17 14.62 -5.65
C ASP A 78 11.17 13.46 -5.44
N THR A 79 11.26 12.42 -6.29
CA THR A 79 10.30 11.31 -6.33
C THR A 79 11.02 9.95 -6.47
N PRO A 80 10.52 8.88 -5.84
CA PRO A 80 11.10 7.55 -5.91
C PRO A 80 10.67 6.79 -7.18
N ASP A 81 11.23 5.61 -7.41
CA ASP A 81 10.69 4.66 -8.39
C ASP A 81 9.34 4.13 -7.90
N LEU A 82 8.33 4.18 -8.75
CA LEU A 82 6.98 3.70 -8.43
C LEU A 82 6.39 2.87 -9.57
N VAL A 83 5.59 1.88 -9.21
CA VAL A 83 4.72 1.16 -10.14
C VAL A 83 3.27 1.46 -9.76
N ARG A 84 2.41 1.70 -10.74
CA ARG A 84 0.98 1.97 -10.56
C ARG A 84 0.16 0.95 -11.32
N HIS A 85 -0.88 0.44 -10.66
CA HIS A 85 -1.89 -0.45 -11.21
C HIS A 85 -3.26 0.21 -11.05
N GLU A 86 -4.03 0.27 -12.13
CA GLU A 86 -5.40 0.79 -12.14
C GLU A 86 -6.35 -0.26 -12.72
N TYR A 87 -7.39 -0.62 -11.97
CA TYR A 87 -8.30 -1.70 -12.32
C TYR A 87 -9.58 -1.68 -11.49
N ALA A 88 -10.58 -2.44 -11.92
CA ALA A 88 -11.80 -2.67 -11.15
C ALA A 88 -11.84 -4.13 -10.67
N ALA A 89 -12.11 -4.35 -9.38
CA ALA A 89 -12.19 -5.68 -8.79
C ALA A 89 -13.11 -5.69 -7.56
N GLY A 90 -13.92 -6.74 -7.39
CA GLY A 90 -14.81 -6.86 -6.22
C GLY A 90 -15.83 -5.73 -6.06
N GLY A 91 -16.19 -5.05 -7.16
CA GLY A 91 -17.04 -3.85 -7.14
C GLY A 91 -16.33 -2.57 -6.68
N LEU A 92 -15.00 -2.58 -6.64
CA LEU A 92 -14.16 -1.45 -6.27
C LEU A 92 -13.29 -1.02 -7.46
N ASP A 93 -13.25 0.28 -7.72
CA ASP A 93 -12.27 0.92 -8.59
C ASP A 93 -11.01 1.18 -7.75
N LEU A 94 -9.91 0.51 -8.10
CA LEU A 94 -8.68 0.48 -7.32
C LEU A 94 -7.54 1.17 -8.07
N THR A 95 -6.76 1.94 -7.31
CA THR A 95 -5.43 2.39 -7.71
C THR A 95 -4.43 1.86 -6.70
N VAL A 96 -3.54 0.98 -7.13
CA VAL A 96 -2.45 0.45 -6.31
C VAL A 96 -1.15 1.09 -6.77
N THR A 97 -0.51 1.85 -5.89
CA THR A 97 0.82 2.40 -6.14
C THR A 97 1.83 1.71 -5.25
N GLU A 98 2.78 1.03 -5.86
CA GLU A 98 3.87 0.37 -5.18
C GLU A 98 5.14 1.21 -5.23
N GLY A 99 5.84 1.25 -4.11
CA GLY A 99 7.26 1.55 -4.09
C GLY A 99 8.06 0.32 -3.68
N ARG A 100 9.37 0.50 -3.55
CA ARG A 100 10.26 -0.56 -3.07
C ARG A 100 9.94 -1.07 -1.66
N ASN A 101 9.35 -0.21 -0.81
CA ASN A 101 9.15 -0.49 0.61
C ASN A 101 7.67 -0.57 1.03
N PHE A 102 6.74 -0.20 0.15
CA PHE A 102 5.33 -0.10 0.50
C PHE A 102 4.42 -0.44 -0.69
N VAL A 103 3.17 -0.74 -0.36
CA VAL A 103 2.04 -0.82 -1.28
C VAL A 103 0.96 0.13 -0.76
N LEU A 104 0.63 1.16 -1.54
CA LEU A 104 -0.45 2.10 -1.26
C LEU A 104 -1.66 1.74 -2.11
N VAL A 105 -2.74 1.33 -1.47
CA VAL A 105 -4.03 1.04 -2.10
C VAL A 105 -4.94 2.24 -1.91
N GLN A 106 -5.53 2.75 -2.98
CA GLN A 106 -6.54 3.79 -2.94
C GLN A 106 -7.82 3.28 -3.59
N VAL A 107 -8.94 3.45 -2.91
CA VAL A 107 -10.28 3.09 -3.39
C VAL A 107 -10.95 4.35 -3.92
N ASP A 108 -11.43 4.31 -5.16
CA ASP A 108 -12.12 5.46 -5.73
C ASP A 108 -13.39 5.77 -4.93
N ARG A 109 -13.68 7.06 -4.82
CA ARG A 109 -14.87 7.56 -4.14
C ARG A 109 -16.16 7.11 -4.83
N SER A 110 -16.12 6.86 -6.15
CA SER A 110 -17.24 6.26 -6.90
C SER A 110 -17.68 4.92 -6.32
N SER A 111 -16.73 4.15 -5.78
CA SER A 111 -16.97 2.82 -5.24
C SER A 111 -17.43 2.89 -3.78
N VAL A 112 -16.78 3.73 -2.98
CA VAL A 112 -17.14 3.94 -1.56
C VAL A 112 -16.90 5.40 -1.18
N ASP A 113 -17.97 6.17 -1.01
CA ASP A 113 -17.89 7.52 -0.43
C ASP A 113 -17.84 7.44 1.11
N ILE A 114 -16.65 7.16 1.65
CA ILE A 114 -16.43 6.96 3.08
C ILE A 114 -16.81 8.19 3.93
N LEU A 115 -16.65 9.39 3.37
CA LEU A 115 -16.94 10.65 4.04
C LEU A 115 -18.45 10.93 4.13
N SER A 116 -19.24 10.38 3.22
CA SER A 116 -20.71 10.45 3.29
C SER A 116 -21.33 9.56 4.38
N LEU A 117 -20.57 8.57 4.87
CA LEU A 117 -21.02 7.65 5.92
C LEU A 117 -20.78 8.24 7.31
N CYS A 118 -21.58 7.83 8.29
CA CYS A 118 -21.49 8.31 9.67
C CYS A 118 -21.15 7.18 10.66
N GLY A 119 -20.34 7.51 11.68
CA GLY A 119 -20.06 6.69 12.85
C GLY A 119 -19.83 5.19 12.55
N PRO A 120 -20.67 4.27 13.07
CA PRO A 120 -20.51 2.83 12.88
C PRO A 120 -20.51 2.36 11.42
N ASP A 121 -21.28 3.01 10.54
CA ASP A 121 -21.36 2.61 9.13
C ASP A 121 -20.05 2.89 8.39
N ARG A 122 -19.36 3.96 8.78
CA ARG A 122 -18.03 4.31 8.27
C ARG A 122 -17.02 3.23 8.62
N VAL A 123 -16.97 2.82 9.90
CA VAL A 123 -16.08 1.75 10.38
C VAL A 123 -16.40 0.41 9.71
N ALA A 124 -17.68 0.07 9.59
CA ALA A 124 -18.11 -1.15 8.92
C ALA A 124 -17.74 -1.16 7.43
N ALA A 125 -17.82 0.00 6.76
CA ALA A 125 -17.39 0.13 5.37
C ALA A 125 -15.88 -0.09 5.21
N VAL A 126 -15.03 0.49 6.07
CA VAL A 126 -13.59 0.24 6.04
C VAL A 126 -13.28 -1.25 6.19
N ARG A 127 -13.93 -1.94 7.15
CA ARG A 127 -13.75 -3.39 7.33
C ARG A 127 -14.13 -4.18 6.10
N ARG A 128 -15.31 -3.91 5.53
CA ARG A 128 -15.76 -4.60 4.30
C ARG A 128 -14.80 -4.41 3.14
N VAL A 129 -14.26 -3.20 2.97
CA VAL A 129 -13.27 -2.91 1.93
C VAL A 129 -11.96 -3.66 2.21
N ALA A 130 -11.45 -3.60 3.43
CA ALA A 130 -10.25 -4.34 3.82
C ALA A 130 -10.43 -5.85 3.60
N ASP A 131 -11.56 -6.41 4.04
CA ASP A 131 -11.90 -7.82 3.85
C ASP A 131 -12.02 -8.21 2.38
N ALA A 132 -12.52 -7.32 1.52
CA ALA A 132 -12.64 -7.56 0.08
C ALA A 132 -11.28 -7.55 -0.63
N ILE A 133 -10.36 -6.68 -0.20
CA ILE A 133 -9.07 -6.48 -0.87
C ILE A 133 -8.02 -7.48 -0.37
N PHE A 134 -7.92 -7.64 0.94
CA PHE A 134 -6.75 -8.25 1.57
C PHE A 134 -6.87 -9.76 1.78
N ASN A 135 -5.76 -10.45 1.51
CA ASN A 135 -5.63 -11.87 1.79
C ASN A 135 -5.69 -12.12 3.31
N PRO A 136 -6.64 -12.93 3.82
CA PRO A 136 -6.71 -13.26 5.23
C PRO A 136 -5.59 -14.20 5.70
N GLY A 137 -4.72 -14.66 4.80
CA GLY A 137 -3.68 -15.65 5.03
C GLY A 137 -4.18 -17.05 4.66
N GLY A 138 -3.38 -17.76 3.86
CA GLY A 138 -3.67 -19.12 3.41
C GLY A 138 -2.58 -19.65 2.48
N ALA A 139 -2.35 -20.97 2.53
CA ALA A 139 -1.34 -21.80 1.85
C ALA A 139 0.14 -21.69 2.30
N TYR A 140 0.67 -20.51 2.64
CA TYR A 140 2.12 -20.34 2.92
C TYR A 140 2.49 -19.87 4.33
N THR A 141 1.51 -19.68 5.23
CA THR A 141 1.75 -19.25 6.61
C THR A 141 1.36 -20.33 7.61
N LEU A 142 2.25 -20.61 8.57
CA LEU A 142 2.00 -21.53 9.70
C LEU A 142 0.98 -20.98 10.72
N ASP A 143 0.55 -19.73 10.54
CA ASP A 143 -0.40 -19.04 11.40
C ASP A 143 -1.83 -19.20 10.82
N PRO A 144 -2.87 -19.47 11.64
CA PRO A 144 -4.26 -19.38 11.20
C PRO A 144 -4.55 -18.09 10.42
N ALA A 145 -5.50 -18.18 9.49
CA ALA A 145 -5.95 -17.08 8.66
C ALA A 145 -6.54 -15.94 9.52
N VAL A 146 -5.69 -15.03 10.02
CA VAL A 146 -6.13 -13.81 10.68
C VAL A 146 -6.24 -12.71 9.62
N PRO A 147 -7.46 -12.23 9.31
CA PRO A 147 -7.65 -11.10 8.40
C PRO A 147 -7.04 -9.82 8.96
N VAL A 148 -6.73 -8.88 8.07
CA VAL A 148 -6.26 -7.55 8.46
C VAL A 148 -7.34 -6.88 9.31
N ALA A 149 -7.07 -6.71 10.61
CA ALA A 149 -8.01 -6.08 11.53
C ALA A 149 -7.99 -4.55 11.37
N CYS A 150 -8.70 -4.03 10.35
CA CYS A 150 -8.72 -2.60 10.02
C CYS A 150 -10.16 -2.04 10.03
N PRO A 151 -10.55 -1.20 11.02
CA PRO A 151 -9.79 -0.81 12.21
C PRO A 151 -9.73 -1.91 13.28
N PRO A 152 -8.85 -1.75 14.28
CA PRO A 152 -8.70 -2.72 15.37
C PRO A 152 -10.04 -3.04 16.05
N PRO A 153 -10.23 -4.25 16.59
CA PRO A 153 -11.43 -4.59 17.33
C PRO A 153 -11.65 -3.61 18.49
N GLY A 154 -12.86 -3.08 18.62
CA GLY A 154 -13.22 -2.09 19.64
C GLY A 154 -12.78 -0.65 19.36
N MET A 155 -12.00 -0.39 18.29
CA MET A 155 -11.68 0.98 17.86
C MET A 155 -12.72 1.54 16.90
N THR A 156 -13.01 2.83 17.08
CA THR A 156 -13.87 3.65 16.22
C THR A 156 -13.11 4.93 15.83
N PRO A 157 -12.12 4.83 14.93
CA PRO A 157 -11.33 5.98 14.54
C PRO A 157 -12.23 7.05 13.91
N GLU A 158 -12.00 8.31 14.26
CA GLU A 158 -12.52 9.43 13.51
C GLU A 158 -11.82 9.45 12.15
N LEU A 159 -12.62 9.50 11.07
CA LEU A 159 -12.17 9.31 9.71
C LEU A 159 -12.62 10.47 8.84
N ASP A 160 -11.87 11.56 8.88
CA ASP A 160 -12.09 12.73 8.04
C ASP A 160 -10.96 12.91 7.02
N GLU A 161 -11.14 13.86 6.10
CA GLU A 161 -10.12 14.19 5.10
C GLU A 161 -8.77 14.51 5.75
N GLY A 162 -7.71 13.84 5.29
CA GLY A 162 -6.35 14.01 5.81
C GLY A 162 -6.08 13.31 7.14
N THR A 163 -7.04 12.56 7.68
CA THR A 163 -6.85 11.74 8.88
C THR A 163 -6.46 10.32 8.53
N GLY A 164 -5.71 9.68 9.42
CA GLY A 164 -5.34 8.28 9.32
C GLY A 164 -5.22 7.61 10.68
N PHE A 165 -5.25 6.28 10.69
CA PHE A 165 -5.07 5.43 11.85
C PHE A 165 -4.29 4.17 11.46
N SER A 166 -3.74 3.49 12.45
CA SER A 166 -3.02 2.24 12.26
C SER A 166 -3.88 1.05 12.69
N SER A 167 -3.83 -0.06 11.94
CA SER A 167 -4.40 -1.34 12.38
C SER A 167 -3.67 -1.92 13.60
N ASN A 168 -2.46 -1.44 13.91
CA ASN A 168 -1.73 -1.81 15.11
C ASN A 168 -0.66 -0.76 15.46
N PRO A 169 -1.04 0.33 16.16
CA PRO A 169 -0.10 1.41 16.46
C PRO A 169 1.05 0.98 17.39
N GLY A 170 0.89 -0.13 18.12
CA GLY A 170 1.91 -0.67 19.03
C GLY A 170 3.02 -1.47 18.37
N VAL A 171 2.89 -1.80 17.08
CA VAL A 171 3.93 -2.52 16.32
C VAL A 171 4.81 -1.53 15.58
N ASP A 172 6.13 -1.69 15.70
CA ASP A 172 7.09 -0.90 14.93
C ASP A 172 7.09 -1.38 13.46
N PRO A 173 6.80 -0.52 12.47
CA PRO A 173 6.86 -0.89 11.05
C PRO A 173 8.26 -1.32 10.58
N ASP A 174 9.32 -0.98 11.32
CA ASP A 174 10.67 -1.49 11.05
C ASP A 174 10.88 -2.92 11.53
N LEU A 175 10.02 -3.40 12.44
CA LEU A 175 10.14 -4.71 13.10
C LEU A 175 8.98 -5.67 12.77
N LEU A 176 8.31 -5.48 11.62
CA LEU A 176 7.18 -6.33 11.19
C LEU A 176 7.59 -7.78 10.92
N ALA A 177 6.93 -8.73 11.57
CA ALA A 177 7.05 -10.15 11.26
C ALA A 177 6.21 -10.54 10.04
N CYS A 178 5.12 -9.80 9.79
CA CYS A 178 4.24 -9.93 8.63
C CYS A 178 3.71 -8.55 8.24
N TRP A 179 3.38 -8.37 6.95
CA TRP A 179 2.73 -7.14 6.49
C TRP A 179 1.39 -6.86 7.19
N ARG A 180 0.70 -7.93 7.65
CA ARG A 180 -0.59 -7.84 8.36
C ARG A 180 -0.45 -7.29 9.78
N ASP A 181 0.75 -7.33 10.35
CA ASP A 181 0.99 -6.89 11.72
C ASP A 181 0.68 -5.40 11.88
N ARG A 182 0.79 -4.63 10.79
CA ARG A 182 0.49 -3.20 10.74
C ARG A 182 0.15 -2.73 9.34
N THR A 183 -0.95 -2.00 9.21
CA THR A 183 -1.37 -1.32 7.98
C THR A 183 -1.92 0.04 8.38
N GLU A 184 -1.48 1.10 7.71
CA GLU A 184 -2.10 2.42 7.91
C GLU A 184 -3.34 2.53 7.03
N CYS A 185 -4.36 3.20 7.52
CA CYS A 185 -5.59 3.46 6.79
C CYS A 185 -6.04 4.89 7.05
N GLY A 186 -6.71 5.51 6.10
CA GLY A 186 -7.20 6.87 6.28
C GLY A 186 -7.94 7.39 5.05
N VAL A 187 -8.19 8.69 5.02
CA VAL A 187 -8.81 9.36 3.89
C VAL A 187 -7.86 10.40 3.31
N LEU A 188 -7.64 10.34 2.00
CA LEU A 188 -6.80 11.29 1.27
C LEU A 188 -7.43 11.61 -0.09
N GLY A 189 -7.66 12.89 -0.37
CA GLY A 189 -8.32 13.35 -1.59
C GLY A 189 -9.73 12.79 -1.74
N GLY A 190 -10.45 12.60 -0.62
CA GLY A 190 -11.77 11.97 -0.57
C GLY A 190 -11.77 10.46 -0.85
N ARG A 191 -10.59 9.82 -0.96
CA ARG A 191 -10.43 8.38 -1.20
C ARG A 191 -10.02 7.68 0.08
N LEU A 192 -10.60 6.51 0.32
CA LEU A 192 -10.10 5.61 1.35
C LEU A 192 -8.75 5.05 0.88
N TYR A 193 -7.74 5.10 1.75
CA TYR A 193 -6.44 4.48 1.47
C TYR A 193 -6.07 3.42 2.50
N PHE A 194 -5.21 2.50 2.07
CA PHE A 194 -4.49 1.56 2.91
C PHE A 194 -3.02 1.53 2.50
N LEU A 195 -2.12 1.60 3.47
CA LEU A 195 -0.67 1.54 3.26
C LEU A 195 -0.11 0.29 3.94
N CYS A 196 0.29 -0.67 3.12
CA CYS A 196 0.91 -1.92 3.55
C CYS A 196 2.43 -1.82 3.41
N TYR A 197 3.14 -2.40 4.37
CA TYR A 197 4.60 -2.41 4.41
C TYR A 197 5.16 -3.69 3.78
N LYS A 198 6.15 -3.55 2.90
CA LYS A 198 6.93 -4.69 2.38
C LYS A 198 7.96 -5.07 3.47
N LYS A 199 7.87 -6.27 4.05
CA LYS A 199 8.65 -6.83 5.21
C LYS A 199 10.19 -6.68 5.15
N SER A 200 10.74 -6.18 4.05
CA SER A 200 12.19 -6.09 3.80
C SER A 200 12.90 -4.90 4.45
N SER A 201 12.30 -4.19 5.40
CA SER A 201 12.99 -3.12 6.15
C SER A 201 14.09 -3.64 7.10
N GLN A 202 14.05 -4.92 7.49
CA GLN A 202 14.90 -5.47 8.56
C GLN A 202 16.31 -5.92 8.18
N ARG A 203 16.66 -6.09 6.89
CA ARG A 203 17.95 -6.72 6.53
C ARG A 203 19.02 -5.81 5.93
N ALA A 204 18.77 -4.53 5.65
CA ALA A 204 19.81 -3.62 5.14
C ALA A 204 19.53 -2.12 5.34
N GLY A 205 18.66 -1.74 6.28
CA GLY A 205 18.03 -0.42 6.23
C GLY A 205 17.04 -0.33 5.05
N TYR A 206 16.22 0.71 5.00
CA TYR A 206 15.32 0.93 3.88
C TYR A 206 16.09 0.85 2.56
N ALA A 207 15.65 -0.03 1.67
CA ALA A 207 16.28 -0.13 0.38
C ALA A 207 16.02 1.17 -0.39
N ASN A 208 17.04 1.68 -1.08
CA ASN A 208 16.96 2.95 -1.78
C ASN A 208 15.78 2.93 -2.77
N ALA A 209 14.75 3.72 -2.48
CA ALA A 209 13.50 3.74 -3.24
C ALA A 209 13.71 4.33 -4.65
N SER A 210 14.82 5.03 -4.88
CA SER A 210 15.19 5.58 -6.19
C SER A 210 16.04 4.62 -7.05
N GLN A 211 16.21 3.38 -6.59
CA GLN A 211 17.03 2.35 -7.27
C GLN A 211 16.28 1.03 -7.33
N TRP A 212 14.96 1.09 -7.44
CA TRP A 212 14.15 -0.12 -7.60
C TRP A 212 14.23 -0.66 -9.03
N PHE A 213 14.43 0.23 -10.00
CA PHE A 213 14.55 -0.11 -11.42
C PHE A 213 16.01 -0.32 -11.88
N ASP A 214 16.99 -0.03 -11.03
CA ASP A 214 18.42 -0.24 -11.32
C ASP A 214 18.74 -1.75 -11.31
N ASP A 215 19.26 -2.29 -12.42
CA ASP A 215 19.69 -3.68 -12.57
C ASP A 215 21.20 -3.89 -12.30
N GLY A 216 21.88 -2.87 -11.78
CA GLY A 216 23.31 -2.88 -11.50
C GLY A 216 24.22 -2.80 -12.75
N SER A 217 23.66 -2.65 -13.95
CA SER A 217 24.43 -2.67 -15.21
C SER A 217 24.48 -1.34 -15.97
N SER A 218 23.86 -0.27 -15.44
CA SER A 218 23.78 1.01 -16.15
C SER A 218 23.97 2.24 -15.25
N ARG A 219 25.19 2.39 -14.72
CA ARG A 219 25.78 3.73 -14.47
C ARG A 219 27.25 3.72 -14.86
N VAL A 220 27.51 3.88 -16.15
CA VAL A 220 28.74 4.57 -16.58
C VAL A 220 28.32 6.00 -16.87
N ALA A 221 29.05 6.92 -16.25
CA ALA A 221 28.90 8.37 -16.38
C ALA A 221 29.02 8.86 -17.83
#